data_AF-A0A2E2FSA8-F1
#
_entry.id   AF-A0A2E2FSA8-F1
#
_cell.length_a   1.000
_cell.length_b   1.000
_cell.length_c   1.000
_cell.angle_alpha   90.00
_cell.angle_beta   90.00
_cell.angle_gamma   90.00
#
_symmetry.space_group_name_H-M   'P 1'
#
loop_
_entity.id
_entity.type
_entity.pdbx_description
1 polymer ?
#
loop_
_entity_poly.entity_id
_entity_poly.type
_entity_poly.pdbx_seq_one_letter_code
_entity_poly.pdbx_strand_id
1 'polypeptide(L)'
;MTEKTKKRNKLLISLVTGIVLSLPVTGFIYGFFACSDCRDGISGFFWRIFIGVIHLFLNIITLGKPWKDESGISSTNLRPYVLLAVVLIAIITYLILSRKEKTPNNSYKA
;
A
#
# COMPACT_ATOMS: atom_id res chain seq x y z
N MET A 1 0.10 6.76 -31.37
CA MET A 1 0.91 6.36 -30.19
C MET A 1 1.45 4.95 -30.43
N THR A 2 2.77 4.75 -30.47
CA THR A 2 3.35 3.42 -30.71
C THR A 2 3.13 2.46 -29.54
N GLU A 3 2.97 1.17 -29.81
CA GLU A 3 2.75 0.11 -28.80
C GLU A 3 3.82 0.16 -27.68
N LYS A 4 5.07 0.43 -28.05
CA LYS A 4 6.20 0.62 -27.14
C LYS A 4 5.99 1.77 -26.15
N THR A 5 5.40 2.88 -26.61
CA THR A 5 5.08 4.05 -25.76
C THR A 5 3.98 3.70 -24.76
N LYS A 6 2.96 2.94 -25.19
CA LYS A 6 1.87 2.49 -24.32
C LYS A 6 2.37 1.57 -23.19
N LYS A 7 3.26 0.62 -23.51
CA LYS A 7 3.87 -0.28 -22.52
C LYS A 7 4.75 0.48 -21.52
N ARG A 8 5.56 1.42 -22.00
CA ARG A 8 6.41 2.27 -21.15
C ARG A 8 5.57 3.14 -20.19
N ASN A 9 4.48 3.73 -20.67
CA ASN A 9 3.59 4.54 -19.82
C ASN A 9 2.93 3.70 -18.71
N LYS A 10 2.52 2.46 -19.00
CA LYS A 10 1.96 1.56 -17.96
C LYS A 10 2.99 1.23 -16.89
N LEU A 11 4.22 0.91 -17.30
CA LEU A 11 5.30 0.64 -16.36
C LEU A 11 5.58 1.85 -15.45
N LEU A 12 5.64 3.05 -16.04
CA LEU A 12 5.82 4.29 -15.28
C LEU A 12 4.67 4.53 -14.30
N ILE A 13 3.41 4.40 -14.74
CA ILE A 13 2.25 4.56 -13.87
C ILE A 13 2.31 3.55 -12.73
N SER A 14 2.52 2.26 -13.02
CA SER A 14 2.60 1.24 -11.97
C SER A 14 3.74 1.48 -10.97
N LEU A 15 4.88 1.98 -11.44
CA LEU A 15 6.04 2.26 -10.59
C LEU A 15 5.76 3.45 -9.67
N VAL A 16 5.23 4.55 -10.23
CA VAL A 16 4.88 5.75 -9.45
C VAL A 16 3.80 5.42 -8.43
N THR A 17 2.75 4.70 -8.84
CA THR A 17 1.70 4.23 -7.93
C THR A 17 2.28 3.33 -6.82
N GLY A 18 3.19 2.41 -7.16
CA GLY A 18 3.88 1.57 -6.19
C GLY A 18 4.68 2.37 -5.16
N ILE A 19 5.45 3.36 -5.62
CA ILE A 19 6.24 4.24 -4.74
C ILE A 19 5.31 5.01 -3.79
N VAL A 20 4.28 5.67 -4.32
CA VAL A 20 3.38 6.52 -3.52
C VAL A 20 2.56 5.71 -2.51
N LEU A 21 2.05 4.53 -2.90
CA LEU A 21 1.20 3.72 -2.02
C LEU A 21 1.99 2.82 -1.06
N SER A 22 3.27 2.52 -1.34
CA SER A 22 4.06 1.64 -0.48
C SER A 22 4.16 2.13 0.97
N LEU A 23 4.40 3.42 1.17
CA LEU A 23 4.51 4.05 2.48
C LEU A 23 3.20 3.93 3.28
N PRO A 24 2.04 4.41 2.78
CA PRO A 24 0.80 4.30 3.54
C PRO A 24 0.36 2.86 3.77
N VAL A 25 0.50 1.98 2.76
CA VAL A 25 0.08 0.58 2.87
C VAL A 25 0.91 -0.17 3.91
N THR A 26 2.23 0.00 3.89
CA THR A 26 3.11 -0.67 4.86
C THR A 26 2.86 -0.18 6.28
N GLY A 27 2.65 1.13 6.46
CA GLY A 27 2.31 1.72 7.75
C GLY A 27 0.98 1.22 8.29
N PHE A 28 -0.04 1.14 7.43
CA PHE A 28 -1.35 0.61 7.80
C PHE A 28 -1.30 -0.85 8.24
N ILE A 29 -0.67 -1.70 7.45
CA ILE A 29 -0.52 -3.13 7.75
C ILE A 29 0.20 -3.29 9.09
N TYR A 30 1.30 -2.58 9.27
CA TYR A 30 2.06 -2.64 10.51
C TYR A 30 1.22 -2.22 11.72
N GLY A 31 0.53 -1.08 11.67
CA GLY A 31 -0.33 -0.63 12.79
C GLY A 31 -1.50 -1.59 13.07
N PHE A 32 -2.08 -2.19 12.03
CA PHE A 32 -3.16 -3.16 12.20
C PHE A 32 -2.71 -4.41 12.98
N PHE A 33 -1.49 -4.89 12.72
CA PHE A 33 -0.91 -6.05 13.42
C PHE A 33 -0.25 -5.70 14.75
N ALA A 34 0.25 -4.47 14.91
CA ALA A 34 0.92 -4.02 16.13
C ALA A 34 -0.03 -3.89 17.33
N CYS A 35 -1.34 -3.81 17.11
CA CYS A 35 -2.30 -3.80 18.22
C CYS A 35 -2.41 -5.19 18.88
N SER A 36 -1.65 -5.42 19.95
CA SER A 36 -1.73 -6.60 20.81
C SER A 36 -2.96 -6.57 21.72
N ASP A 37 -3.39 -5.39 22.17
CA ASP A 37 -4.41 -5.22 23.21
C ASP A 37 -5.81 -4.94 22.66
N CYS A 38 -5.97 -4.99 21.32
CA CYS A 38 -7.27 -4.90 20.68
C CYS A 38 -8.07 -6.18 20.97
N ARG A 39 -8.99 -6.12 21.96
CA ARG A 39 -9.94 -7.19 22.32
C ARG A 39 -10.56 -7.87 21.09
N ASP A 40 -10.78 -9.18 21.15
CA ASP A 40 -11.45 -9.89 20.06
C ASP A 40 -12.91 -9.44 19.90
N GLY A 41 -13.34 -9.25 18.64
CA GLY A 41 -14.69 -8.83 18.28
C GLY A 41 -14.74 -7.58 17.39
N ILE A 42 -15.96 -7.12 17.09
CA ILE A 42 -16.21 -6.00 16.17
C ILE A 42 -15.54 -4.70 16.65
N SER A 43 -15.60 -4.42 17.95
CA SER A 43 -15.00 -3.22 18.55
C SER A 43 -13.46 -3.23 18.46
N GLY A 44 -12.82 -4.39 18.63
CA GLY A 44 -11.38 -4.51 18.44
C GLY A 44 -10.95 -4.41 16.99
N PHE A 45 -11.76 -4.91 16.06
CA PHE A 45 -11.50 -4.73 14.63
C PHE A 45 -11.48 -3.25 14.24
N PHE A 46 -12.43 -2.45 14.73
CA PHE A 46 -12.42 -1.00 14.53
C PHE A 46 -11.19 -0.32 15.15
N TRP A 47 -10.77 -0.74 16.34
CA TRP A 47 -9.54 -0.25 16.96
C TRP A 47 -8.29 -0.59 16.15
N ARG A 48 -8.19 -1.81 15.59
CA ARG A 48 -7.09 -2.20 14.70
C ARG A 48 -7.04 -1.35 13.44
N ILE A 49 -8.20 -1.06 12.84
CA ILE A 49 -8.27 -0.15 11.69
C ILE A 49 -7.79 1.25 12.09
N PHE A 50 -8.28 1.77 13.22
CA PHE A 50 -7.90 3.10 13.70
C PHE A 50 -6.40 3.23 13.94
N ILE A 51 -5.78 2.25 14.61
CA ILE A 51 -4.33 2.21 14.84
C ILE A 51 -3.57 2.06 13.52
N GLY A 52 -4.08 1.23 12.60
CA GLY A 52 -3.55 1.15 11.23
C GLY A 52 -3.52 2.51 10.54
N VAL A 53 -4.61 3.30 10.62
CA VAL A 53 -4.65 4.65 10.04
C VAL A 53 -3.63 5.59 10.69
N ILE A 54 -3.43 5.51 12.02
CA ILE A 54 -2.39 6.31 12.70
C ILE A 54 -1.00 5.94 12.18
N HIS A 55 -0.66 4.66 12.13
CA HIS A 55 0.65 4.22 11.64
C HIS A 55 0.84 4.48 10.13
N LEU A 56 -0.24 4.53 9.35
CA LEU A 56 -0.19 4.99 7.96
C LEU A 56 0.38 6.41 7.88
N PHE A 57 -0.17 7.36 8.66
CA PHE A 57 0.31 8.74 8.66
C PHE A 57 1.72 8.87 9.25
N LEU A 58 1.99 8.17 10.35
CA LEU A 58 3.34 8.15 10.94
C LEU A 58 4.38 7.62 9.96
N ASN A 59 4.06 6.56 9.21
CA ASN A 59 5.00 5.99 8.23
C ASN A 59 5.25 6.91 7.04
N ILE A 60 4.25 7.72 6.64
CA ILE A 60 4.42 8.78 5.63
C ILE A 60 5.39 9.85 6.15
N ILE A 61 5.17 10.35 7.37
CA ILE A 61 5.98 11.44 7.96
C ILE A 61 7.41 10.98 8.23
N THR A 62 7.58 9.76 8.73
CA THR A 62 8.88 9.21 9.16
C THR A 62 9.66 8.53 8.03
N LEU A 63 9.03 8.32 6.87
CA LEU A 63 9.60 7.61 5.73
C LEU A 63 10.15 6.23 6.13
N GLY A 64 9.39 5.48 6.93
CA GLY A 64 9.79 4.16 7.41
C GLY A 64 10.83 4.13 8.52
N LYS A 65 11.24 5.30 9.06
CA LYS A 65 12.10 5.32 10.24
C LYS A 65 11.34 4.74 11.45
N PRO A 66 12.04 3.99 12.33
CA PRO A 66 11.43 3.55 13.56
C PRO A 66 11.01 4.77 14.38
N TRP A 67 9.74 4.80 14.77
CA TRP A 67 9.20 5.76 15.71
C TRP A 67 9.13 5.11 17.09
N LYS A 68 9.42 5.85 18.15
CA LYS A 68 9.25 5.36 19.51
C LYS A 68 7.87 5.77 19.98
N ASP A 69 6.96 4.81 20.02
CA ASP A 69 5.64 4.98 20.61
C ASP A 69 5.77 4.94 22.14
N GLU A 70 4.89 5.61 22.89
CA GLU A 70 4.92 5.60 24.38
C GLU A 70 4.76 4.19 24.99
N SER A 71 4.34 3.21 24.20
CA SER A 71 4.29 1.80 24.59
C SER A 71 5.67 1.14 24.70
N GLY A 72 6.76 1.75 24.21
CA GLY A 72 8.13 1.22 24.32
C GLY A 72 8.40 -0.08 23.56
N ILE A 73 7.41 -0.63 22.86
CA ILE A 73 7.42 -2.02 22.36
C ILE A 73 7.89 -2.16 20.90
N SER A 74 8.05 -1.10 20.12
CA SER A 74 8.58 -1.30 18.76
C SER A 74 9.45 -0.20 18.18
N SER A 75 10.73 -0.53 18.01
CA SER A 75 11.70 0.16 17.16
C SER A 75 11.86 -0.52 15.80
N THR A 76 10.81 -1.14 15.27
CA THR A 76 10.90 -1.94 14.04
C THR A 76 11.16 -1.03 12.85
N ASN A 77 12.24 -1.32 12.11
CA ASN A 77 12.57 -0.59 10.89
C ASN A 77 11.67 -1.07 9.74
N LEU A 78 10.76 -0.20 9.29
CA LEU A 78 9.76 -0.52 8.26
C LEU A 78 10.30 -0.38 6.83
N ARG A 79 11.45 0.26 6.63
CA ARG A 79 12.06 0.51 5.32
C ARG A 79 12.19 -0.72 4.40
N PRO A 80 12.68 -1.89 4.85
CA PRO A 80 12.77 -3.07 3.98
C PRO A 80 11.38 -3.54 3.52
N TYR A 81 10.37 -3.42 4.38
CA TYR A 81 8.99 -3.78 4.06
C TYR A 81 8.36 -2.80 3.08
N VAL A 82 8.68 -1.50 3.19
CA VAL A 82 8.25 -0.50 2.21
C VAL A 82 8.80 -0.83 0.83
N LEU A 83 10.09 -1.19 0.72
CA LEU A 83 10.69 -1.57 -0.57
C LEU A 83 10.00 -2.80 -1.18
N LEU A 84 9.70 -3.81 -0.36
CA LEU A 84 8.96 -4.99 -0.80
C LEU A 84 7.53 -4.62 -1.24
N ALA A 85 6.87 -3.72 -0.51
CA ALA A 85 5.55 -3.21 -0.87
C ALA A 85 5.55 -2.41 -2.19
N VAL A 86 6.59 -1.63 -2.49
CA VAL A 86 6.73 -0.96 -3.80
C VAL A 86 6.66 -1.98 -4.94
N VAL A 87 7.45 -3.05 -4.83
CA VAL A 87 7.53 -4.09 -5.88
C VAL A 87 6.19 -4.79 -6.03
N LEU A 88 5.56 -5.21 -4.93
CA LEU A 88 4.26 -5.87 -4.96
C LEU A 88 3.15 -4.98 -5.55
N ILE A 89 3.04 -3.74 -5.08
CA ILE A 89 2.00 -2.80 -5.55
C ILE A 89 2.23 -2.45 -7.03
N ALA A 90 3.48 -2.28 -7.46
CA ALA A 90 3.80 -2.04 -8.86
C ALA A 90 3.39 -3.22 -9.75
N ILE A 91 3.69 -4.46 -9.34
CA ILE A 91 3.27 -5.68 -10.07
C ILE A 91 1.73 -5.75 -10.14
N ILE A 92 1.05 -5.59 -9.01
CA ILE A 92 -0.42 -5.66 -8.95
C ILE A 92 -1.04 -4.59 -9.86
N THR A 93 -0.56 -3.35 -9.76
CA THR A 93 -1.07 -2.22 -10.56
C THR A 93 -0.82 -2.45 -12.06
N TYR A 94 0.35 -2.96 -12.43
CA TYR A 94 0.67 -3.33 -13.81
C TYR A 94 -0.26 -4.41 -14.35
N LEU A 95 -0.54 -5.45 -13.56
CA LEU A 95 -1.46 -6.53 -13.93
C LEU A 95 -2.90 -6.01 -14.10
N ILE A 96 -3.38 -5.13 -13.21
CA ILE A 96 -4.71 -4.50 -13.32
C ILE A 96 -4.81 -3.66 -14.60
N LEU A 97 -3.82 -2.81 -14.88
CA LEU A 97 -3.75 -2.00 -16.09
C LEU A 97 -3.71 -2.86 -17.36
N SER A 98 -2.99 -3.99 -17.31
CA SER A 98 -2.88 -4.93 -18.43
C SER A 98 -4.17 -5.73 -18.66
N ARG A 99 -4.95 -6.00 -17.60
CA ARG A 99 -6.28 -6.65 -17.73
C ARG A 99 -7.31 -5.71 -18.36
N LYS A 100 -7.39 -4.45 -17.91
CA LYS A 100 -8.37 -3.46 -18.41
C LYS A 100 -8.26 -3.19 -19.92
N GLU A 101 -7.10 -3.44 -20.51
CA GLU A 101 -6.89 -3.29 -21.95
C GLU A 101 -7.37 -4.52 -22.75
N LYS A 102 -7.38 -5.71 -22.13
CA LYS A 102 -7.86 -6.95 -22.76
C LYS A 102 -9.38 -7.09 -22.72
N THR A 103 -10.07 -6.33 -21.89
CA THR A 103 -11.52 -6.12 -21.97
C THR A 103 -11.78 -4.91 -22.88
N PRO A 104 -11.93 -5.09 -24.21
CA PRO A 104 -12.43 -4.02 -25.04
C PRO A 104 -13.81 -3.63 -24.50
N ASN A 105 -14.00 -2.32 -24.45
CA ASN A 105 -15.24 -1.64 -24.12
C ASN A 105 -16.38 -2.24 -24.97
N ASN A 106 -17.13 -3.20 -24.43
CA ASN A 106 -18.29 -3.79 -25.09
C ASN A 106 -19.51 -2.86 -24.95
N SER A 107 -19.32 -1.58 -25.29
CA SER A 107 -20.27 -0.50 -25.03
C SER A 107 -20.53 0.38 -26.25
N TYR A 108 -20.44 -0.20 -27.45
CA TYR A 108 -21.09 0.33 -28.65
C TYR A 108 -21.67 -0.83 -29.45
N LYS A 109 -22.94 -1.16 -29.17
CA LYS A 109 -23.96 -1.69 -30.11
C LYS A 109 -25.19 -2.15 -29.32
N ALA A 110 -26.09 -1.21 -29.06
CA ALA A 110 -27.53 -1.41 -29.08
C ALA A 110 -28.12 -0.20 -29.81
#